data_AF-A0AAW5WAY6-F1
#
_entry.id   AF-A0AAW5WAY6-F1
#
_cell.length_a   1.000
_cell.length_b   1.000
_cell.length_c   1.000
_cell.angle_alpha   90.00
_cell.angle_beta   90.00
_cell.angle_gamma   90.00
#
_symmetry.space_group_name_H-M   'P 1'
#
loop_
_entity.id
_entity.type
_entity.pdbx_description
1 polymer ?
#
loop_
_entity_poly.entity_id
_entity_poly.type
_entity_poly.pdbx_seq_one_letter_code
_entity_poly.pdbx_strand_id
1 'polypeptide(L)'
;MKYVVSGGATLSFADGSKFELSQGIHDSSSFPKEVKDHWAFKAYARALDESELVQEQTSEDLAASLVLLAEENNTLKAQLAEHEKTITALGNENTDLKAQLAAAQAPAGGKPADSTEKTDNTGGDAKNAKKQQASD
;
A
#
# COMPACT_ATOMS: atom_id res chain seq x y z
N MET A 1 0.01 -34.21 -17.44
CA MET A 1 0.59 -33.33 -18.47
C MET A 1 -0.51 -32.80 -19.37
N LYS A 2 -0.43 -31.51 -19.71
CA LYS A 2 -1.33 -30.84 -20.67
C LYS A 2 -0.60 -30.60 -21.99
N TYR A 3 -1.33 -30.34 -23.06
CA TYR A 3 -0.78 -29.92 -24.34
C TYR A 3 -1.46 -28.64 -24.79
N VAL A 4 -0.68 -27.73 -25.38
CA VAL A 4 -1.19 -26.58 -26.11
C VAL A 4 -1.16 -26.86 -27.61
N VAL A 5 -2.32 -26.76 -28.26
CA VAL A 5 -2.48 -26.85 -29.72
C VAL A 5 -2.52 -25.45 -30.29
N SER A 6 -1.51 -25.10 -31.11
CA SER A 6 -1.30 -23.75 -31.64
C SER A 6 -2.19 -23.38 -32.83
N GLY A 7 -2.69 -24.38 -33.57
CA GLY A 7 -3.63 -24.21 -34.67
C GLY A 7 -4.40 -25.51 -34.93
N GLY A 8 -5.67 -25.38 -35.34
CA GLY A 8 -6.51 -26.53 -35.64
C GLY A 8 -5.95 -27.35 -36.82
N ALA A 9 -5.91 -28.67 -36.68
CA ALA A 9 -5.35 -29.55 -37.72
C ALA A 9 -6.00 -30.93 -37.71
N THR A 10 -6.10 -31.56 -38.88
CA THR A 10 -6.56 -32.96 -38.98
C THR A 10 -5.39 -33.88 -39.27
N LEU A 11 -5.09 -34.78 -38.34
CA LEU A 11 -4.13 -35.86 -38.55
C LEU A 11 -4.82 -36.99 -39.32
N SER A 12 -4.17 -37.51 -40.35
CA SER A 12 -4.66 -38.65 -41.14
C SER A 12 -3.72 -39.83 -40.97
N PHE A 13 -4.27 -40.99 -40.61
CA PHE A 13 -3.51 -42.20 -40.30
C PHE A 13 -3.48 -43.17 -41.50
N ALA A 14 -2.57 -44.15 -41.45
CA ALA A 14 -2.38 -45.12 -42.52
C ALA A 14 -3.59 -46.07 -42.73
N ASP A 15 -4.41 -46.26 -41.71
CA ASP A 15 -5.67 -47.00 -41.77
C ASP A 15 -6.82 -46.19 -42.39
N GLY A 16 -6.56 -44.94 -42.80
CA GLY A 16 -7.55 -44.01 -43.35
C GLY A 16 -8.37 -43.26 -42.29
N SER A 17 -8.16 -43.55 -41.00
CA SER A 17 -8.79 -42.81 -39.91
C SER A 17 -8.23 -41.39 -39.81
N LYS A 18 -9.00 -40.50 -39.18
CA LYS A 18 -8.64 -39.09 -38.99
C LYS A 18 -8.90 -38.66 -37.56
N PHE A 19 -8.03 -37.80 -37.03
CA PHE A 19 -8.19 -37.18 -35.72
C PHE A 19 -8.04 -35.68 -35.83
N GLU A 20 -8.97 -34.94 -35.24
CA GLU A 20 -8.95 -33.47 -35.26
C GLU A 20 -8.30 -32.93 -33.99
N LEU A 21 -7.26 -32.12 -34.16
CA LEU A 21 -6.66 -31.30 -33.13
C LEU A 21 -7.40 -29.96 -33.12
N SER A 22 -8.14 -29.67 -32.05
CA SER A 22 -8.74 -28.35 -31.84
C SER A 22 -7.73 -27.41 -31.16
N GLN A 23 -7.70 -26.15 -31.56
CA GLN A 23 -6.84 -25.14 -30.96
C GLN A 23 -7.16 -24.96 -29.47
N GLY A 24 -6.14 -24.81 -28.63
CA GLY A 24 -6.29 -24.57 -27.19
C GLY A 24 -5.51 -25.52 -26.30
N ILE A 25 -5.78 -25.48 -24.99
CA ILE A 25 -5.15 -26.32 -23.98
C ILE A 25 -6.00 -27.57 -23.74
N HIS A 26 -5.37 -28.74 -23.82
CA HIS A 26 -6.02 -30.04 -23.70
C HIS A 26 -5.26 -30.92 -22.72
N ASP A 27 -5.98 -31.74 -21.97
CA ASP A 27 -5.34 -32.74 -21.13
C ASP A 27 -4.72 -33.86 -21.98
N SER A 28 -3.68 -34.52 -21.45
CA SER A 28 -3.07 -35.67 -22.13
C SER A 28 -4.05 -36.83 -22.37
N SER A 29 -5.17 -36.89 -21.64
CA SER A 29 -6.25 -37.86 -21.85
C SER A 29 -7.08 -37.57 -23.10
N SER A 30 -7.10 -36.32 -23.59
CA SER A 30 -7.78 -35.93 -24.83
C SER A 30 -7.10 -36.48 -26.08
N PHE A 31 -5.84 -36.93 -25.96
CA PHE A 31 -5.07 -37.49 -27.07
C PHE A 31 -4.73 -38.97 -26.83
N PRO A 32 -5.30 -39.87 -27.66
CA PRO A 32 -4.87 -41.27 -27.73
C PRO A 32 -3.37 -41.42 -27.98
N LYS A 33 -2.82 -42.61 -27.70
CA LYS A 33 -1.38 -42.86 -27.86
C LYS A 33 -0.96 -42.73 -29.33
N GLU A 34 -1.79 -43.23 -30.22
CA GLU A 34 -1.62 -43.22 -31.67
C GLU A 34 -1.53 -41.78 -32.19
N VAL A 35 -2.34 -40.88 -31.63
CA VAL A 35 -2.31 -39.44 -31.93
C VAL A 35 -1.02 -38.80 -31.46
N LYS A 36 -0.57 -39.10 -30.24
CA LYS A 36 0.67 -38.55 -29.67
C LYS A 36 1.93 -39.03 -30.40
N ASP A 37 1.88 -40.26 -30.94
CA ASP A 37 2.97 -40.87 -31.71
C ASP A 37 2.96 -40.45 -33.19
N HIS A 38 1.92 -39.76 -33.65
CA HIS A 38 1.81 -39.32 -35.03
C HIS A 38 2.90 -38.29 -35.37
N TRP A 39 3.57 -38.45 -36.51
CA TRP A 39 4.73 -37.64 -36.92
C TRP A 39 4.46 -36.12 -36.91
N ALA A 40 3.25 -35.71 -37.29
CA ALA A 40 2.85 -34.31 -37.31
C ALA A 40 2.32 -33.78 -35.97
N PHE A 41 2.11 -34.62 -34.95
CA PHE A 41 1.49 -34.18 -33.69
C PHE A 41 2.28 -33.07 -33.01
N LYS A 42 3.61 -33.22 -32.91
CA LYS A 42 4.51 -32.23 -32.28
C LYS A 42 4.60 -30.90 -33.03
N ALA A 43 4.18 -30.84 -34.30
CA ALA A 43 4.14 -29.59 -35.06
C ALA A 43 2.94 -28.72 -34.65
N TYR A 44 1.86 -29.33 -34.17
CA TYR A 44 0.63 -28.63 -33.79
C TYR A 44 0.44 -28.56 -32.28
N ALA A 45 0.84 -29.61 -31.55
CA ALA A 45 0.67 -29.77 -30.12
C ALA A 45 2.03 -29.79 -29.39
N ARG A 46 2.21 -28.88 -28.43
CA ARG A 46 3.36 -28.86 -27.52
C ARG A 46 2.92 -29.31 -26.13
N ALA A 47 3.68 -30.18 -25.49
CA ALA A 47 3.43 -30.49 -24.08
C ALA A 47 3.73 -29.26 -23.24
N LEU A 48 2.78 -28.85 -22.41
CA LEU A 48 3.01 -27.88 -21.34
C LEU A 48 3.61 -28.65 -20.17
N ASP A 49 4.81 -28.24 -19.77
CA ASP A 49 5.43 -28.79 -18.58
C ASP A 49 4.78 -28.21 -17.31
N GLU A 50 5.02 -28.86 -16.18
CA GLU A 50 4.42 -28.49 -14.90
C GLU A 50 4.92 -27.11 -14.42
N SER A 51 6.12 -26.69 -14.86
CA SER A 51 6.67 -25.35 -14.59
C SER A 51 5.94 -24.23 -15.32
N GLU A 52 5.58 -24.41 -16.59
CA GLU A 52 4.82 -23.43 -17.37
C GLU A 52 3.40 -23.26 -16.80
N LEU A 53 2.75 -24.36 -16.38
CA LEU A 53 1.41 -24.31 -15.77
C LEU A 53 1.43 -23.62 -14.39
N VAL A 54 2.47 -23.86 -13.58
CA VAL A 54 2.68 -23.16 -12.31
C VAL A 54 2.96 -21.67 -12.55
N GLN A 55 3.66 -21.32 -13.62
CA GLN A 55 3.97 -19.92 -13.94
C GLN A 55 2.71 -19.12 -14.32
N GLU A 56 1.79 -19.70 -15.08
CA GLU A 56 0.50 -19.03 -15.37
C GLU A 56 -0.36 -18.88 -14.11
N GLN A 57 -0.47 -19.93 -13.29
CA GLN A 57 -1.25 -19.87 -12.05
C GLN A 57 -0.70 -18.84 -11.05
N THR A 58 0.63 -18.75 -10.93
CA THR A 58 1.29 -17.75 -10.09
C THR A 58 1.16 -16.34 -10.66
N SER A 59 1.09 -16.17 -11.98
CA SER A 59 0.83 -14.87 -12.61
C SER A 59 -0.59 -14.37 -12.32
N GLU A 60 -1.60 -15.24 -12.39
CA GLU A 60 -2.98 -14.87 -12.06
C GLU A 60 -3.13 -14.52 -10.57
N ASP A 61 -2.53 -15.31 -9.68
CA ASP A 61 -2.56 -15.07 -8.24
C ASP A 61 -1.82 -13.77 -7.85
N LEU A 62 -0.71 -13.48 -8.53
CA LEU A 62 0.01 -12.23 -8.37
C LEU A 62 -0.82 -11.03 -8.85
N ALA A 63 -1.51 -11.16 -9.98
CA ALA A 63 -2.40 -10.11 -10.49
C ALA A 63 -3.55 -9.82 -9.51
N ALA A 64 -4.18 -10.86 -8.96
CA ALA A 64 -5.21 -10.71 -7.93
C ALA A 64 -4.67 -10.02 -6.67
N SER A 65 -3.47 -10.42 -6.22
CA SER A 65 -2.80 -9.81 -5.06
C SER A 65 -2.48 -8.33 -5.30
N LEU A 66 -2.06 -7.95 -6.51
CA LEU A 66 -1.79 -6.56 -6.87
C LEU A 66 -3.06 -5.69 -6.85
N VAL A 67 -4.20 -6.24 -7.27
CA VAL A 67 -5.49 -5.52 -7.19
C VAL A 67 -5.86 -5.27 -5.73
N LEU A 68 -5.80 -6.30 -4.88
CA LEU A 68 -6.09 -6.16 -3.45
C LEU A 68 -5.16 -5.13 -2.78
N LEU A 69 -3.86 -5.18 -3.09
CA LEU A 69 -2.89 -4.25 -2.53
C LEU A 69 -3.11 -2.80 -3.03
N ALA A 70 -3.58 -2.63 -4.26
CA ALA A 70 -3.95 -1.32 -4.79
C ALA A 70 -5.20 -0.76 -4.09
N GLU A 71 -6.21 -1.59 -3.84
CA GLU A 71 -7.41 -1.22 -3.09
C GLU A 71 -7.09 -0.83 -1.64
N GLU A 72 -6.25 -1.62 -0.96
CA GLU A 72 -5.78 -1.31 0.40
C GLU A 72 -5.00 0.01 0.43
N ASN A 73 -4.09 0.23 -0.52
CA ASN A 73 -3.35 1.50 -0.63
C ASN A 73 -4.27 2.71 -0.82
N ASN A 74 -5.31 2.59 -1.65
CA ASN A 74 -6.27 3.66 -1.85
C ASN A 74 -7.07 3.94 -0.58
N THR A 75 -7.44 2.90 0.16
CA THR A 75 -8.14 3.02 1.44
C THR A 75 -7.26 3.71 2.49
N LEU A 76 -6.00 3.29 2.62
CA LEU A 76 -5.05 3.89 3.57
C LEU A 76 -4.79 5.37 3.25
N LYS A 77 -4.66 5.73 1.97
CA LYS A 77 -4.52 7.12 1.54
C LYS A 77 -5.74 7.97 1.92
N ALA A 78 -6.95 7.44 1.74
CA ALA A 78 -8.17 8.13 2.11
C ALA A 78 -8.27 8.35 3.63
N GLN A 79 -7.91 7.33 4.42
CA GLN A 79 -7.83 7.46 5.88
C GLN A 79 -6.81 8.52 6.29
N LEU A 80 -5.63 8.53 5.67
CA LEU A 80 -4.58 9.50 5.98
C LEU A 80 -5.06 10.95 5.74
N ALA A 81 -5.75 11.20 4.62
CA ALA A 81 -6.32 12.51 4.31
C ALA A 81 -7.39 12.95 5.35
N GLU A 82 -8.23 12.03 5.83
CA GLU A 82 -9.23 12.33 6.85
C GLU A 82 -8.57 12.63 8.22
N HIS A 83 -7.53 11.86 8.57
CA HIS A 83 -6.74 12.12 9.78
C HIS A 83 -6.03 13.48 9.73
N GLU A 84 -5.45 13.87 8.60
CA GLU A 84 -4.83 15.19 8.42
C GLU A 84 -5.84 16.35 8.59
N LYS A 85 -7.05 16.17 8.04
CA LYS A 85 -8.15 17.13 8.21
C LYS A 85 -8.56 17.25 9.68
N THR A 86 -8.65 16.12 10.38
CA THR A 86 -8.98 16.08 11.81
C THR A 86 -7.91 16.77 12.65
N ILE A 87 -6.62 16.50 12.39
CA ILE A 87 -5.50 17.14 13.07
C ILE A 87 -5.55 18.65 12.87
N THR A 88 -5.82 19.11 11.64
CA THR A 88 -5.92 20.55 11.33
C THR A 88 -7.07 21.20 12.10
N ALA A 89 -8.24 20.58 12.12
CA ALA A 89 -9.40 21.09 12.85
C ALA A 89 -9.13 21.20 14.35
N LEU A 90 -8.59 20.15 14.97
CA LEU A 90 -8.22 20.15 16.39
C LEU A 90 -7.11 21.15 16.70
N GLY A 91 -6.15 21.34 15.79
CA GLY A 91 -5.09 22.34 15.92
C GLY A 91 -5.63 23.78 15.95
N ASN A 92 -6.61 24.08 15.11
CA ASN A 92 -7.29 25.38 15.08
C ASN A 92 -8.07 25.60 16.38
N GLU A 93 -8.88 24.61 16.80
CA GLU A 93 -9.64 24.69 18.05
C GLU A 93 -8.73 24.90 19.27
N ASN A 94 -7.59 24.20 19.34
CA ASN A 94 -6.64 24.38 20.42
C ASN A 94 -6.04 25.80 20.45
N THR A 95 -5.82 26.39 19.27
CA THR A 95 -5.34 27.77 19.14
C THR A 95 -6.39 28.77 19.61
N ASP A 96 -7.65 28.59 19.21
CA ASP A 96 -8.77 29.43 19.62
C ASP A 96 -9.03 29.35 21.13
N LEU A 97 -8.99 28.15 21.71
CA LEU A 97 -9.15 27.95 23.15
C LEU A 97 -8.01 28.59 23.94
N LYS A 98 -6.76 28.51 23.46
CA LYS A 98 -5.63 29.22 24.07
C LYS A 98 -5.81 30.74 24.03
N ALA A 99 -6.30 31.28 22.91
CA ALA A 99 -6.57 32.72 22.78
C ALA A 99 -7.69 33.16 23.74
N GLN A 100 -8.77 32.39 23.84
CA GLN A 100 -9.87 32.64 24.79
C GLN A 100 -9.39 32.58 26.23
N LEU A 101 -8.56 31.59 26.59
CA LEU A 101 -7.99 31.48 27.93
C LEU A 101 -7.11 32.68 28.27
N ALA A 102 -6.27 33.12 27.33
CA ALA A 102 -5.44 34.32 27.52
C ALA A 102 -6.28 35.60 27.69
N ALA A 103 -7.36 35.74 26.91
CA ALA A 103 -8.29 36.88 27.03
C ALA A 103 -9.05 36.87 28.37
N ALA A 104 -9.47 35.70 28.85
CA ALA A 104 -10.15 35.55 30.14
C ALA A 104 -9.22 35.80 31.34
N GLN A 105 -7.92 35.55 31.18
CA GLN A 105 -6.90 35.80 32.19
C GLN A 105 -6.37 37.25 32.17
N ALA A 106 -6.72 38.04 31.15
CA ALA A 106 -6.35 39.44 31.09
C ALA A 106 -7.07 40.23 32.21
N PRO A 107 -6.37 41.05 33.00
CA PRO A 107 -6.97 41.79 34.10
C PRO A 107 -8.03 42.79 33.58
N ALA A 108 -9.21 42.78 34.20
CA ALA A 108 -10.28 43.70 33.87
C ALA A 108 -9.90 45.13 34.30
N GLY A 109 -9.66 46.01 33.31
CA GLY A 109 -9.65 47.46 33.52
C GLY A 109 -8.36 48.16 33.09
N GLY A 110 -8.34 48.62 31.84
CA GLY A 110 -7.62 49.84 31.52
C GLY A 110 -8.43 51.05 31.99
N LYS A 111 -7.88 51.86 32.90
CA LYS A 111 -8.23 53.27 33.04
C LYS A 111 -6.96 54.08 33.35
N PRO A 112 -6.75 55.26 32.73
CA PRO A 112 -5.46 55.96 32.71
C PRO A 112 -5.24 56.89 33.90
N ALA A 113 -3.95 57.15 34.15
CA ALA A 113 -3.29 58.27 34.83
C ALA A 113 -3.81 58.73 36.21
N ASP A 114 -2.91 58.71 37.19
CA ASP A 114 -2.39 59.89 37.90
C ASP A 114 -2.11 59.61 39.38
N SER A 115 -0.91 60.02 39.81
CA SER A 115 -0.51 60.46 41.15
C SER A 115 0.91 60.00 41.47
N THR A 116 1.84 60.91 41.20
CA THR A 116 3.07 61.15 41.96
C THR A 116 3.00 60.73 43.43
N GLU A 117 3.98 59.94 43.90
CA GLU A 117 4.84 60.36 45.01
C GLU A 117 6.08 59.46 45.16
N LYS A 118 7.18 60.15 45.43
CA LYS A 118 8.54 59.66 45.60
C LYS A 118 8.71 59.14 47.03
N THR A 119 9.37 58.00 47.22
CA THR A 119 10.29 57.82 48.35
C THR A 119 11.32 56.72 48.07
N ASP A 120 12.57 57.15 48.13
CA ASP A 120 13.81 56.39 48.08
C ASP A 120 13.98 55.42 49.27
N ASN A 121 14.69 54.32 49.04
CA ASN A 121 15.68 53.63 49.91
C ASN A 121 15.60 52.09 49.70
N THR A 122 16.64 51.24 49.70
CA THR A 122 18.12 51.32 49.73
C THR A 122 18.62 49.86 49.67
N GLY A 123 19.68 49.58 48.90
CA GLY A 123 20.59 48.41 49.06
C GLY A 123 20.07 47.04 48.60
N GLY A 124 20.75 46.23 47.81
CA GLY A 124 22.20 46.08 47.65
C GLY A 124 22.64 44.70 48.17
N ASP A 125 22.95 43.79 47.25
CA ASP A 125 23.74 42.56 47.39
C ASP A 125 23.18 41.31 48.11
N ALA A 126 23.04 40.23 47.34
CA ALA A 126 23.47 38.88 47.75
C ALA A 126 23.73 37.99 46.52
N LYS A 127 25.00 37.91 46.11
CA LYS A 127 25.52 36.92 45.15
C LYS A 127 25.43 35.51 45.76
N ASN A 128 24.72 34.59 45.13
CA ASN A 128 24.83 33.16 45.47
C ASN A 128 25.68 32.44 44.41
N ALA A 129 26.92 32.13 44.78
CA ALA A 129 27.84 31.29 44.03
C ALA A 129 28.06 29.99 44.82
N LYS A 130 27.65 28.82 44.30
CA LYS A 130 28.36 27.56 44.54
C LYS A 130 27.95 26.40 43.60
N LYS A 131 28.84 26.16 42.64
CA LYS A 131 29.38 24.87 42.12
C LYS A 131 28.42 23.69 41.91
N GLN A 132 28.20 23.37 40.63
CA GLN A 132 27.87 22.03 40.14
C GLN A 132 29.07 21.08 40.31
N GLN A 133 28.86 19.89 40.85
CA GLN A 133 29.73 18.74 40.63
C GLN A 133 28.97 17.74 39.75
N ALA A 134 29.60 17.35 38.63
CA ALA A 134 29.23 16.19 37.86
C ALA A 134 29.80 14.93 38.53
N SER A 135 29.07 13.82 38.47
CA SER A 135 29.57 12.50 38.81
C SER A 135 29.50 11.62 37.56
N ASP A 136 30.61 10.93 37.31
CA ASP A 136 30.76 9.81 36.36
C ASP A 136 29.76 8.67 36.63
#